data_AF-A0A368E076-F1
#
_entry.id   AF-A0A368E076-F1
#
_cell.length_a   1.000
_cell.length_b   1.000
_cell.length_c   1.000
_cell.angle_alpha   90.00
_cell.angle_beta   90.00
_cell.angle_gamma   90.00
#
_symmetry.space_group_name_H-M   'P 1'
#
loop_
_entity.id
_entity.type
_entity.pdbx_description
1 polymer ?
#
loop_
_entity_poly.entity_id
_entity_poly.type
_entity_poly.pdbx_seq_one_letter_code
_entity_poly.pdbx_strand_id
1 'polypeptide(L)'
;MIKKYAYFALSAGAFASIVTVVYSLAYENATAIEGEQLESLRGALPMVNLIMAPFLGCIVATAGYVLARKYLPKIGPFLFYFAFSAVSILTSFGIFTVYDLHEEIMYTVYGYAMPMHFFPFLSWVTFKALFFPEEK
;
A
#
# COMPACT_ATOMS: atom_id res chain seq x y z
N MET A 1 15.55 -1.16 20.65
CA MET A 1 15.21 -0.38 19.43
C MET A 1 14.54 -1.22 18.34
N ILE A 2 15.08 -2.39 17.96
CA ILE A 2 14.50 -3.24 16.89
C ILE A 2 13.01 -3.57 17.12
N LYS A 3 12.63 -3.92 18.36
CA LYS A 3 11.21 -4.17 18.72
C LYS A 3 10.29 -3.00 18.37
N LYS A 4 10.74 -1.75 18.57
CA LYS A 4 9.95 -0.55 18.28
C LYS A 4 9.72 -0.38 16.77
N TYR A 5 10.74 -0.62 15.96
CA TYR A 5 10.61 -0.63 14.50
C TYR A 5 9.74 -1.78 13.99
N ALA A 6 9.83 -2.96 14.62
CA ALA A 6 8.98 -4.10 14.29
C ALA A 6 7.51 -3.79 14.58
N TYR A 7 7.17 -3.31 15.79
CA TYR A 7 5.79 -2.93 16.11
C TYR A 7 5.27 -1.82 15.21
N PHE A 8 6.09 -0.81 14.92
CA PHE A 8 5.73 0.24 13.97
C PHE A 8 5.37 -0.33 12.58
N ALA A 9 6.26 -1.13 12.00
CA ALA A 9 6.05 -1.73 10.68
C ALA A 9 4.81 -2.63 10.65
N LEU A 10 4.63 -3.47 11.68
CA LEU A 10 3.52 -4.41 11.78
C LEU A 10 2.19 -3.67 11.98
N SER A 11 2.13 -2.65 12.84
CA SER A 11 0.92 -1.87 13.06
C SER A 11 0.50 -1.09 11.80
N ALA A 12 1.45 -0.43 11.14
CA ALA A 12 1.18 0.28 9.88
C ALA A 12 0.76 -0.70 8.77
N GLY A 13 1.49 -1.81 8.61
CA GLY A 13 1.17 -2.84 7.61
C GLY A 13 -0.20 -3.46 7.83
N ALA A 14 -0.52 -3.85 9.07
CA ALA A 14 -1.82 -4.41 9.41
C ALA A 14 -2.95 -3.43 9.11
N PHE A 15 -2.80 -2.17 9.53
CA PHE A 15 -3.80 -1.14 9.27
C PHE A 15 -3.98 -0.90 7.76
N ALA A 16 -2.89 -0.71 7.01
CA ALA A 16 -2.95 -0.53 5.56
C ALA A 16 -3.68 -1.69 4.86
N SER A 17 -3.41 -2.93 5.29
CA SER A 17 -4.03 -4.14 4.73
C SER A 17 -5.53 -4.21 5.04
N ILE A 18 -5.91 -3.94 6.29
CA ILE A 18 -7.32 -3.94 6.71
C ILE A 18 -8.10 -2.92 5.91
N VAL A 19 -7.61 -1.67 5.81
CA VAL A 19 -8.31 -0.61 5.09
C VAL A 19 -8.34 -0.90 3.59
N THR A 20 -7.29 -1.50 3.03
CA THR A 20 -7.28 -1.95 1.62
C THR A 20 -8.39 -2.97 1.37
N VAL A 21 -8.49 -4.03 2.18
CA VAL A 21 -9.55 -5.06 2.03
C VAL A 21 -10.94 -4.46 2.22
N VAL A 22 -11.15 -3.64 3.26
CA VAL A 22 -12.44 -3.00 3.50
C VAL A 22 -12.84 -2.12 2.33
N TYR A 23 -11.90 -1.35 1.77
CA TYR A 23 -12.14 -0.56 0.57
C TYR A 23 -12.51 -1.46 -0.60
N SER A 24 -11.75 -2.51 -0.88
CA SER A 24 -11.98 -3.42 -2.00
C SER A 24 -13.36 -4.07 -1.95
N LEU A 25 -13.81 -4.51 -0.77
CA LEU A 25 -15.15 -5.08 -0.58
C LEU A 25 -16.25 -4.02 -0.78
N ALA A 26 -16.05 -2.81 -0.26
CA ALA A 26 -16.98 -1.71 -0.48
C ALA A 26 -17.04 -1.29 -1.96
N TYR A 27 -15.90 -1.34 -2.66
CA TYR A 27 -15.77 -1.01 -4.07
C TYR A 27 -16.47 -2.05 -4.95
N GLU A 28 -16.23 -3.35 -4.72
CA GLU A 28 -16.92 -4.46 -5.40
C GLU A 28 -18.44 -4.26 -5.35
N ASN A 29 -18.97 -3.96 -4.15
CA ASN A 29 -20.39 -3.71 -3.94
C ASN A 29 -20.88 -2.42 -4.65
N ALA A 30 -20.18 -1.30 -4.46
CA ALA A 30 -20.59 -0.01 -5.03
C ALA A 30 -20.55 0.04 -6.56
N THR A 31 -19.72 -0.79 -7.19
CA THR A 31 -19.58 -0.88 -8.65
C THR A 31 -20.32 -2.06 -9.26
N ALA A 32 -21.06 -2.84 -8.45
CA ALA A 32 -21.81 -4.02 -8.86
C ALA A 32 -20.97 -5.04 -9.65
N ILE A 33 -19.70 -5.24 -9.24
CA ILE A 33 -18.81 -6.23 -9.86
C ILE A 33 -19.19 -7.62 -9.34
N GLU A 34 -19.83 -8.43 -10.18
CA GLU A 34 -20.39 -9.74 -9.82
C GLU A 34 -20.12 -10.79 -10.92
N GLY A 35 -20.36 -12.08 -10.60
CA GLY A 35 -20.25 -13.17 -11.58
C GLY A 35 -18.89 -13.27 -12.27
N GLU A 36 -18.88 -13.38 -13.59
CA GLU A 36 -17.67 -13.52 -14.41
C GLU A 36 -16.72 -12.32 -14.28
N GLN A 37 -17.25 -11.11 -14.05
CA GLN A 37 -16.44 -9.93 -13.81
C GLN A 37 -15.64 -10.07 -12.50
N LEU A 38 -16.29 -10.55 -11.44
CA LEU A 38 -15.65 -10.75 -10.15
C LEU A 38 -14.60 -11.87 -10.20
N GLU A 39 -14.87 -12.94 -10.95
CA GLU A 39 -13.92 -14.03 -11.16
C GLU A 39 -12.68 -13.54 -11.93
N SER A 40 -12.87 -12.77 -13.01
CA SER A 40 -11.78 -12.14 -13.75
C SER A 40 -10.97 -11.18 -12.86
N LEU A 41 -11.65 -10.31 -12.09
CA LEU A 41 -11.00 -9.38 -11.16
C LEU A 41 -10.14 -10.11 -10.12
N ARG A 42 -10.68 -11.17 -9.50
CA ARG A 42 -9.97 -11.94 -8.46
C ARG A 42 -8.89 -12.86 -9.02
N GLY A 43 -9.01 -13.28 -10.27
CA GLY A 43 -7.94 -13.97 -10.99
C GLY A 43 -6.74 -13.04 -11.23
N ALA A 44 -7.02 -11.81 -11.64
CA ALA A 44 -5.99 -10.80 -11.92
C ALA A 44 -5.38 -10.17 -10.65
N LEU A 45 -6.23 -9.85 -9.67
CA LEU A 45 -5.86 -9.29 -8.37
C LEU A 45 -6.43 -10.14 -7.25
N PRO A 46 -5.74 -11.24 -6.89
CA PRO A 46 -6.14 -12.07 -5.78
C PRO A 46 -6.21 -11.27 -4.47
N MET A 47 -7.21 -11.57 -3.63
CA MET A 47 -7.40 -10.92 -2.32
C MET A 47 -6.13 -10.99 -1.43
N VAL A 48 -5.35 -12.06 -1.55
CA VAL A 48 -4.08 -12.19 -0.84
C VAL A 48 -3.08 -11.08 -1.20
N ASN A 49 -3.10 -10.58 -2.43
CA ASN A 49 -2.24 -9.47 -2.85
C ASN A 49 -2.68 -8.15 -2.20
N LEU A 50 -3.99 -7.95 -2.05
CA LEU A 50 -4.57 -6.79 -1.35
C LEU A 50 -4.20 -6.73 0.13
N ILE A 51 -3.82 -7.86 0.72
CA ILE A 51 -3.32 -7.95 2.10
C ILE A 51 -1.80 -7.86 2.12
N MET A 52 -1.13 -8.74 1.36
CA MET A 52 0.31 -8.93 1.47
C MET A 52 1.09 -7.75 0.90
N ALA A 53 0.65 -7.17 -0.22
CA ALA A 53 1.37 -6.05 -0.83
C ALA A 53 1.47 -4.84 0.11
N PRO A 54 0.36 -4.32 0.70
CA PRO A 54 0.46 -3.20 1.61
C PRO A 54 1.20 -3.55 2.91
N PHE A 55 1.01 -4.76 3.44
CA PHE A 55 1.70 -5.22 4.64
C PHE A 55 3.23 -5.24 4.46
N LEU A 56 3.69 -5.90 3.40
CA LEU A 56 5.11 -6.00 3.07
C LEU A 56 5.68 -4.63 2.68
N GLY A 57 4.89 -3.79 1.99
CA GLY A 57 5.24 -2.42 1.67
C GLY A 57 5.65 -1.62 2.91
N CYS A 58 4.89 -1.71 4.01
CA CYS A 58 5.21 -1.05 5.28
C CYS A 58 6.49 -1.61 5.95
N ILE A 59 6.76 -2.92 5.83
CA ILE A 59 7.99 -3.53 6.34
C ILE A 59 9.21 -3.03 5.56
N VAL A 60 9.14 -3.07 4.24
CA VAL A 60 10.22 -2.60 3.35
C VAL A 60 10.45 -1.10 3.53
N ALA A 61 9.38 -0.31 3.62
CA ALA A 61 9.45 1.12 3.91
C ALA A 61 10.16 1.39 5.24
N THR A 62 9.85 0.64 6.29
CA THR A 62 10.52 0.80 7.59
C THR A 62 12.02 0.48 7.50
N ALA A 63 12.40 -0.59 6.81
CA ALA A 63 13.81 -0.92 6.58
C ALA A 63 14.53 0.20 5.78
N GLY A 64 13.90 0.66 4.69
CA GLY A 64 14.42 1.75 3.86
C GLY A 64 14.61 3.04 4.64
N TYR A 65 13.66 3.41 5.49
CA TYR A 65 13.77 4.60 6.34
C TYR A 65 14.92 4.51 7.35
N VAL A 66 15.07 3.35 8.01
CA VAL A 66 16.15 3.11 8.96
C VAL A 66 17.51 3.22 8.27
N LEU A 67 17.66 2.64 7.08
CA LEU A 67 18.89 2.75 6.28
C LEU A 67 19.14 4.20 5.86
N ALA A 68 18.13 4.89 5.33
CA ALA A 68 18.25 6.29 4.90
C ALA A 68 18.70 7.20 6.04
N ARG A 69 18.12 7.05 7.24
CA ARG A 69 18.54 7.78 8.44
C ARG A 69 19.95 7.43 8.90
N LYS A 70 20.36 6.17 8.77
CA LYS A 70 21.67 5.70 9.21
C LYS A 70 22.79 6.26 8.34
N TYR A 71 22.63 6.23 7.02
CA TYR A 71 23.68 6.61 6.07
C TYR A 71 23.62 8.10 5.67
N LEU A 72 22.44 8.72 5.69
CA LEU A 72 22.22 10.11 5.29
C LEU A 72 21.40 10.86 6.34
N PRO A 73 21.90 11.09 7.56
CA PRO A 73 21.08 11.60 8.66
C PRO A 73 20.44 12.98 8.40
N LYS A 74 21.07 13.84 7.57
CA LYS A 74 20.57 15.19 7.25
C LYS A 74 19.47 15.20 6.18
N ILE A 75 19.64 14.42 5.11
CA ILE A 75 18.76 14.46 3.92
C ILE A 75 17.99 13.16 3.69
N GLY A 76 18.37 12.09 4.37
CA GLY A 76 17.83 10.74 4.22
C GLY A 76 16.33 10.65 4.51
N PRO A 77 15.79 11.28 5.57
CA PRO A 77 14.34 11.35 5.77
C PRO A 77 13.61 11.97 4.58
N PHE A 78 14.09 13.10 4.06
CA PHE A 78 13.49 13.75 2.89
C PHE A 78 13.54 12.84 1.65
N LEU A 79 14.72 12.29 1.33
CA LEU A 79 14.88 11.39 0.19
C LEU A 79 14.00 10.14 0.31
N PHE A 80 13.86 9.59 1.53
CA PHE A 80 12.98 8.47 1.78
C PHE A 80 11.51 8.81 1.53
N TYR A 81 11.01 9.91 2.10
CA TYR A 81 9.62 10.34 1.88
C TYR A 81 9.35 10.62 0.40
N PHE A 82 10.28 11.29 -0.27
CA PHE A 82 10.21 11.58 -1.70
C PHE A 82 10.17 10.29 -2.54
N ALA A 83 11.04 9.32 -2.23
CA ALA A 83 11.07 8.05 -2.93
C ALA A 83 9.81 7.21 -2.64
N PHE A 84 9.35 7.16 -1.39
CA PHE A 84 8.19 6.35 -1.02
C PHE A 84 6.90 6.92 -1.62
N SER A 85 6.73 8.25 -1.65
CA SER A 85 5.60 8.87 -2.33
C SER A 85 5.67 8.65 -3.85
N ALA A 86 6.84 8.80 -4.47
CA ALA A 86 7.03 8.52 -5.90
C ALA A 86 6.72 7.06 -6.24
N VAL A 87 7.21 6.10 -5.47
CA VAL A 87 6.92 4.66 -5.66
C VAL A 87 5.41 4.40 -5.50
N SER A 88 4.76 4.99 -4.51
CA SER A 88 3.31 4.83 -4.29
C SER A 88 2.50 5.32 -5.50
N ILE A 89 2.89 6.47 -6.08
CA ILE A 89 2.24 7.02 -7.27
C ILE A 89 2.57 6.20 -8.52
N LEU A 90 3.84 5.87 -8.75
CA LEU A 90 4.25 5.19 -9.98
C LEU A 90 3.73 3.75 -10.04
N THR A 91 3.72 3.05 -8.91
CA THR A 91 3.22 1.67 -8.88
C THR A 91 1.71 1.59 -9.09
N SER A 92 0.93 2.64 -8.81
CA SER A 92 -0.51 2.65 -9.12
C SER A 92 -0.78 2.62 -10.62
N PHE A 93 0.18 3.03 -11.46
CA PHE A 93 0.07 2.85 -12.92
C PHE A 93 0.43 1.43 -13.37
N GLY A 94 1.04 0.61 -12.51
CA GLY A 94 1.32 -0.80 -12.81
C GLY A 94 0.05 -1.60 -13.11
N ILE A 95 -1.11 -1.12 -12.66
CA ILE A 95 -2.38 -1.79 -12.97
C ILE A 95 -2.71 -1.83 -14.47
N PHE A 96 -2.21 -0.86 -15.26
CA PHE A 96 -2.40 -0.85 -16.70
C PHE A 96 -1.62 -1.96 -17.43
N THR A 97 -0.77 -2.71 -16.73
CA THR A 97 -0.07 -3.87 -17.28
C THR A 97 -0.77 -5.19 -16.95
N VAL A 98 -1.96 -5.15 -16.34
CA VAL A 98 -2.76 -6.35 -16.09
C VAL A 98 -3.57 -6.66 -17.35
N TYR A 99 -3.36 -7.88 -17.88
CA TYR A 99 -4.04 -8.39 -19.08
C TYR A 99 -5.13 -9.39 -18.70
N ASP A 100 -5.95 -9.79 -19.67
CA ASP A 100 -7.03 -10.78 -19.52
C ASP A 100 -8.14 -10.39 -18.52
N LEU A 101 -8.39 -9.08 -18.38
CA LEU A 101 -9.57 -8.58 -17.68
C LEU A 101 -10.81 -8.67 -18.57
N HIS A 102 -11.95 -8.98 -17.96
CA HIS A 102 -13.25 -8.84 -18.60
C HIS A 102 -13.45 -7.38 -19.06
N GLU A 103 -13.93 -7.18 -20.30
CA GLU A 103 -13.93 -5.87 -20.99
C GLU A 103 -14.59 -4.76 -20.15
N GLU A 104 -15.68 -5.11 -19.47
CA GLU A 104 -16.48 -4.18 -18.66
C GLU A 104 -15.78 -3.68 -17.37
N ILE A 105 -14.75 -4.38 -16.87
CA ILE A 105 -14.02 -4.01 -15.65
C ILE A 105 -12.63 -3.42 -15.90
N MET A 106 -12.21 -3.32 -17.17
CA MET A 106 -10.87 -2.86 -17.54
C MET A 106 -10.54 -1.46 -16.99
N TYR A 107 -11.54 -0.60 -16.79
CA TYR A 107 -11.37 0.74 -16.22
C TYR A 107 -11.68 0.82 -14.71
N THR A 108 -12.50 -0.09 -14.16
CA THR A 108 -12.85 -0.09 -12.73
C THR A 108 -11.77 -0.74 -11.87
N VAL A 109 -10.95 -1.63 -12.46
CA VAL A 109 -9.80 -2.25 -11.77
C VAL A 109 -8.81 -1.24 -11.20
N TYR A 110 -8.66 -0.07 -11.85
CA TYR A 110 -7.78 0.99 -11.37
C TYR A 110 -8.23 1.51 -10.01
N GLY A 111 -9.53 1.78 -9.85
CA GLY A 111 -10.10 2.22 -8.57
C GLY A 111 -9.98 1.13 -7.50
N TYR A 112 -10.17 -0.13 -7.89
CA TYR A 112 -10.05 -1.27 -7.00
C TYR A 112 -8.63 -1.48 -6.45
N ALA A 113 -7.61 -1.36 -7.31
CA ALA A 113 -6.22 -1.61 -6.95
C ALA A 113 -5.54 -0.43 -6.24
N MET A 114 -6.00 0.81 -6.50
CA MET A 114 -5.37 2.03 -5.99
C MET A 114 -5.01 2.00 -4.49
N PRO A 115 -5.89 1.56 -3.57
CA PRO A 115 -5.57 1.46 -2.14
C PRO A 115 -4.27 0.70 -1.82
N MET A 116 -3.98 -0.39 -2.53
CA MET A 116 -2.82 -1.23 -2.25
C MET A 116 -1.49 -0.51 -2.50
N HIS A 117 -1.51 0.57 -3.30
CA HIS A 117 -0.36 1.38 -3.63
C HIS A 117 -0.21 2.61 -2.72
N PHE A 118 -1.32 3.27 -2.37
CA PHE A 118 -1.29 4.51 -1.59
C PHE A 118 -1.38 4.32 -0.08
N PHE A 119 -2.16 3.34 0.39
CA PHE A 119 -2.41 3.14 1.82
C PHE A 119 -1.17 2.73 2.61
N PRO A 120 -0.17 2.01 2.06
CA PRO A 120 1.09 1.77 2.75
C PRO A 120 1.78 3.07 3.14
N PHE A 121 1.90 4.00 2.19
CA PHE A 121 2.51 5.30 2.47
C PHE A 121 1.70 6.08 3.52
N LEU A 122 0.40 6.24 3.31
CA LEU A 122 -0.45 6.99 4.22
C LEU A 122 -0.43 6.41 5.64
N SER A 123 -0.65 5.10 5.76
CA SER A 123 -0.60 4.42 7.05
C SER A 123 0.78 4.56 7.70
N TRP A 124 1.86 4.33 6.96
CA TRP A 124 3.21 4.42 7.48
C TRP A 124 3.52 5.82 8.02
N VAL A 125 3.15 6.88 7.29
CA VAL A 125 3.34 8.27 7.75
C VAL A 125 2.54 8.54 9.03
N THR A 126 1.28 8.13 9.09
CA THR A 126 0.43 8.29 10.28
C THR A 126 1.02 7.59 11.50
N PHE A 127 1.41 6.31 11.36
CA PHE A 127 1.98 5.55 12.46
C PHE A 127 3.39 6.01 12.83
N LYS A 128 4.16 6.62 11.90
CA LYS A 128 5.46 7.22 12.22
C LYS A 128 5.30 8.30 13.28
N ALA A 129 4.25 9.14 13.20
CA ALA A 129 4.00 10.18 14.19
C ALA A 129 3.74 9.61 15.60
N LEU A 130 3.08 8.45 15.69
CA LEU A 130 2.81 7.78 16.96
C LEU A 130 4.07 7.13 17.56
N PHE A 131 4.84 6.41 16.74
CA PHE A 131 6.01 5.66 17.23
C PHE A 131 7.26 6.55 17.33
N PHE A 132 7.44 7.51 16.44
CA PHE A 132 8.59 8.40 16.37
C PHE A 132 8.11 9.87 16.27
N PRO A 133 7.48 10.39 17.33
CA PRO A 133 7.06 11.79 17.39
C PRO A 133 8.28 12.69 17.21
N GLU A 134 8.10 13.84 16.57
CA GLU A 134 9.14 14.87 16.52
C GLU A 134 9.22 15.53 17.90
N GLU A 135 10.42 15.57 18.47
CA GLU A 135 10.66 16.32 19.71
C GLU A 135 10.50 17.82 19.39
N LYS A 136 9.68 18.50 20.20
CA LYS A 136 9.47 19.95 20.11
C LYS A 136 10.68 20.72 20.61
#